data_AF-A0A7Y2CNP1-F1
#
_entry.id   AF-A0A7Y2CNP1-F1
#
_cell.length_a   1.000
_cell.length_b   1.000
_cell.length_c   1.000
_cell.angle_alpha   90.00
_cell.angle_beta   90.00
_cell.angle_gamma   90.00
#
_symmetry.space_group_name_H-M   'P 1'
#
loop_
_entity.id
_entity.type
_entity.pdbx_description
1 polymer ?
#
loop_
_entity_poly.entity_id
_entity_poly.type
_entity_poly.pdbx_seq_one_letter_code
_entity_poly.pdbx_strand_id
1 'polypeptide(L)'
;GFGKSTTAAALHESGYTLFTDDILSVRLGGPAPEAFPGFSQLKLWPSAVQAIFPDGDDEAGRSEVKQTRRVASAYTGDPLPVGAIFVIGVGDLGVEPVAGQVALLEILRNSYASRFVGTEGTPPAHFDRCVQLVKNVPVYRLTRMPGLSSLPDIVDLVVTTVRGDGRESA
;
A
#
# COMPACT_ATOMS: atom_id res chain seq x y z
N GLY A 1 11.56 -0.33 -7.80
CA GLY A 1 10.53 -0.49 -6.74
C GLY A 1 9.27 -1.07 -7.36
N PHE A 2 8.45 -1.81 -6.60
CA PHE A 2 7.31 -2.58 -7.14
C PHE A 2 6.08 -1.73 -7.55
N GLY A 3 6.11 -0.41 -7.34
CA GLY A 3 5.05 0.50 -7.79
C GLY A 3 3.95 0.81 -6.76
N LYS A 4 4.19 0.62 -5.46
CA LYS A 4 3.24 0.98 -4.39
C LYS A 4 2.74 2.42 -4.49
N SER A 5 3.67 3.40 -4.55
CA SER A 5 3.30 4.82 -4.69
C SER A 5 2.55 5.09 -5.99
N THR A 6 2.90 4.41 -7.08
CA THR A 6 2.18 4.52 -8.37
C THR A 6 0.75 3.98 -8.26
N THR A 7 0.54 2.84 -7.60
CA THR A 7 -0.79 2.29 -7.33
C THR A 7 -1.60 3.19 -6.40
N ALA A 8 -0.97 3.75 -5.35
CA ALA A 8 -1.61 4.71 -4.46
C ALA A 8 -2.04 5.99 -5.18
N ALA A 9 -1.21 6.48 -6.11
CA ALA A 9 -1.53 7.63 -6.94
C ALA A 9 -2.69 7.34 -7.91
N ALA A 10 -2.71 6.17 -8.54
CA ALA A 10 -3.83 5.76 -9.40
C ALA A 10 -5.15 5.63 -8.63
N LEU A 11 -5.13 5.02 -7.43
CA LEU A 11 -6.30 4.99 -6.53
C LEU A 11 -6.75 6.41 -6.17
N HIS A 12 -5.81 7.30 -5.91
CA HIS A 12 -6.12 8.68 -5.56
C HIS A 12 -6.84 9.42 -6.69
N GLU A 13 -6.33 9.32 -7.93
CA GLU A 13 -6.99 9.91 -9.11
C GLU A 13 -8.36 9.30 -9.39
N SER A 14 -8.57 8.02 -9.08
CA SER A 14 -9.89 7.39 -9.14
C SER A 14 -10.85 7.80 -8.02
N GLY A 15 -10.51 8.82 -7.22
CA GLY A 15 -11.37 9.42 -6.20
C GLY A 15 -11.22 8.85 -4.79
N TYR A 16 -10.26 7.95 -4.56
CA TYR A 16 -9.99 7.43 -3.20
C TYR A 16 -9.09 8.39 -2.41
N THR A 17 -9.30 8.45 -1.10
CA THR A 17 -8.51 9.33 -0.23
C THR A 17 -7.14 8.73 0.05
N LEU A 18 -6.07 9.48 -0.20
CA LEU A 18 -4.73 9.07 0.18
C LEU A 18 -4.54 9.19 1.70
N PHE A 19 -4.34 8.05 2.36
CA PHE A 19 -4.10 7.99 3.80
C PHE A 19 -2.64 8.30 4.15
N THR A 20 -1.69 7.58 3.55
CA THR A 20 -0.23 7.81 3.67
C THR A 20 0.51 7.15 2.50
N ASP A 21 1.77 7.50 2.28
CA ASP A 21 2.70 6.80 1.37
C ASP A 21 4.03 6.57 2.10
N ASP A 22 4.82 5.59 1.62
CA ASP A 22 6.12 5.17 2.17
C ASP A 22 6.06 4.43 3.53
N ILE A 23 5.46 5.04 4.55
CA ILE A 23 5.36 4.48 5.91
C ILE A 23 3.92 4.61 6.44
N LEU A 24 3.41 3.50 6.97
CA LEU A 24 2.15 3.43 7.70
C LEU A 24 2.42 2.96 9.13
N SER A 25 1.94 3.74 10.11
CA SER A 25 1.94 3.31 11.50
C SER A 25 0.67 2.54 11.82
N VAL A 26 0.81 1.39 12.46
CA VAL A 26 -0.32 0.52 12.84
C VAL A 26 -0.25 0.22 14.33
N ARG A 27 -1.35 0.50 15.03
CA ARG A 27 -1.54 0.10 16.44
C ARG A 27 -2.29 -1.23 16.48
N LEU A 28 -1.81 -2.10 17.35
CA LEU A 28 -2.37 -3.43 17.62
C LEU A 28 -2.83 -3.50 19.08
N GLY A 29 -3.63 -4.51 19.41
CA GLY A 29 -4.16 -4.73 20.77
C GLY A 29 -5.55 -4.16 21.04
N GLY A 30 -6.18 -3.55 20.04
CA GLY A 30 -7.61 -3.22 20.04
C GLY A 30 -8.46 -4.31 19.36
N PRO A 31 -9.77 -4.08 19.17
CA PRO A 31 -10.66 -5.02 18.48
C PRO A 31 -10.28 -5.26 17.01
N ALA A 32 -9.63 -4.28 16.37
CA ALA A 32 -9.05 -4.38 15.05
C ALA A 32 -7.71 -3.60 14.99
N PRO A 33 -6.79 -3.97 14.09
CA PRO A 33 -5.60 -3.15 13.81
C PRO A 33 -5.98 -1.77 13.27
N GLU A 34 -5.45 -0.72 13.87
CA GLU A 34 -5.76 0.67 13.51
C GLU A 34 -4.56 1.35 12.88
N ALA A 35 -4.75 1.85 11.66
CA ALA A 35 -3.82 2.67 10.90
C ALA A 35 -3.92 4.14 11.35
N PHE A 36 -2.76 4.76 11.57
CA PHE A 36 -2.67 6.19 11.90
C PHE A 36 -2.25 6.98 10.67
N PRO A 37 -2.90 8.13 10.39
CA PRO A 37 -2.53 8.96 9.25
C PRO A 37 -1.09 9.44 9.40
N GLY A 38 -0.39 9.49 8.28
CA GLY A 38 1.00 9.93 8.19
C GLY A 38 1.14 11.14 7.29
N PHE A 39 2.38 11.50 6.95
CA PHE A 39 2.63 12.53 5.94
C PHE A 39 2.17 12.03 4.56
N SER A 40 1.03 12.52 4.08
CA SER A 40 0.48 12.14 2.77
C SER A 40 1.21 12.87 1.63
N GLN A 41 2.40 12.39 1.30
CA GLN A 41 3.19 12.87 0.17
C GLN A 41 3.55 11.70 -0.75
N LEU A 42 3.15 11.78 -2.03
CA LEU A 42 3.48 10.74 -3.01
C LEU A 42 4.87 10.98 -3.58
N LYS A 43 5.74 9.97 -3.53
CA LYS A 43 7.06 9.99 -4.17
C LYS A 43 7.05 9.21 -5.49
N LEU A 44 6.79 9.91 -6.58
CA LEU A 44 6.56 9.31 -7.92
C LEU A 44 7.72 9.57 -8.88
N TRP A 45 7.94 8.64 -9.80
CA TRP A 45 8.79 8.92 -10.95
C TRP A 45 8.04 9.83 -11.96
N PRO A 46 8.75 10.70 -12.69
CA PRO A 46 8.22 11.56 -13.76
C PRO A 46 7.24 10.87 -14.71
N SER A 47 7.59 9.67 -15.19
CA SER A 47 6.74 8.88 -16.09
C SER A 47 5.43 8.45 -15.43
N ALA A 48 5.44 8.15 -14.12
CA ALA A 48 4.23 7.88 -13.36
C ALA A 48 3.40 9.15 -13.14
N VAL A 49 4.03 10.32 -12.99
CA VAL A 49 3.30 11.59 -12.90
C VAL A 49 2.57 11.88 -14.22
N GLN A 50 3.26 11.77 -15.35
CA GLN A 50 2.67 12.05 -16.67
C GLN A 50 1.54 11.08 -17.03
N ALA A 51 1.67 9.80 -16.69
CA ALA A 51 0.64 8.81 -16.98
C ALA A 51 -0.60 8.94 -16.08
N ILE A 52 -0.43 9.40 -14.84
CA ILE A 52 -1.50 9.48 -13.85
C ILE A 52 -2.18 10.86 -13.86
N PHE A 53 -1.41 11.94 -14.10
CA PHE A 53 -1.86 13.32 -14.10
C PHE A 53 -1.54 14.00 -15.46
N PRO A 54 -2.25 13.65 -16.55
CA PRO A 54 -1.92 14.13 -17.89
C PRO A 54 -2.09 15.65 -18.07
N ASP A 55 -2.95 16.30 -17.29
CA ASP A 55 -3.17 17.76 -17.30
C ASP A 55 -2.25 18.51 -16.29
N GLY A 56 -1.28 17.81 -15.69
CA GLY A 56 -0.34 18.37 -14.74
C GLY A 56 0.82 19.13 -15.41
N ASP A 57 1.47 20.01 -14.65
CA ASP A 57 2.60 20.85 -15.06
C ASP A 57 3.65 20.09 -15.93
N ASP A 58 3.83 20.54 -17.17
CA ASP A 58 4.64 19.91 -18.23
C ASP A 58 6.12 19.72 -17.83
N GLU A 59 6.61 20.49 -16.85
CA GLU A 59 7.96 20.36 -16.31
C GLU A 59 8.18 19.04 -15.52
N ALA A 60 7.10 18.39 -15.07
CA ALA A 60 7.18 17.17 -14.28
C ALA A 60 7.82 15.99 -15.04
N GLY A 61 7.62 15.92 -16.35
CA GLY A 61 8.13 14.83 -17.21
C GLY A 61 9.63 14.89 -17.52
N ARG A 62 10.31 16.01 -17.22
CA ARG A 62 11.72 16.26 -17.60
C ARG A 62 12.74 15.96 -16.50
N SER A 63 12.30 15.68 -15.28
CA SER A 63 13.19 15.34 -14.18
C SER A 63 13.68 13.89 -14.31
N GLU A 64 14.85 13.56 -13.77
CA GLU A 64 15.32 12.17 -13.62
C GLU A 64 15.19 11.66 -12.17
N VAL A 65 14.60 12.45 -11.28
CA VAL A 65 14.47 12.16 -9.85
C VAL A 65 13.00 12.01 -9.48
N LYS A 66 12.72 11.18 -8.46
CA LYS A 66 11.37 11.08 -7.90
C LYS A 66 10.89 12.43 -7.39
N GLN A 67 9.72 12.84 -7.84
CA GLN A 67 9.05 14.05 -7.41
C GLN A 67 8.15 13.78 -6.22
N THR A 68 8.19 14.69 -5.25
CA THR A 68 7.31 14.65 -4.08
C THR A 68 6.12 15.52 -4.37
N ARG A 69 4.94 14.93 -4.50
CA ARG A 69 3.68 15.67 -4.66
C ARG A 69 2.90 15.64 -3.36
N ARG A 70 2.57 16.84 -2.86
CA ARG A 70 1.59 16.99 -1.78
C ARG A 70 0.21 16.82 -2.38
N VAL A 71 -0.57 15.94 -1.77
CA VAL A 71 -1.96 15.71 -2.16
C VAL A 71 -2.84 16.60 -1.29
N ALA A 72 -3.66 17.45 -1.92
CA ALA A 72 -4.50 18.42 -1.21
C ALA A 72 -5.57 17.75 -0.32
N SER A 73 -6.01 16.54 -0.67
CA SER A 73 -6.99 15.74 0.06
C SER A 73 -6.35 14.62 0.89
N ALA A 74 -5.22 14.90 1.52
CA ALA A 74 -4.62 14.02 2.51
C ALA A 74 -5.60 13.74 3.65
N TYR A 75 -5.77 12.48 4.06
CA TYR A 75 -6.62 12.17 5.21
C TYR A 75 -5.97 12.68 6.51
N THR A 76 -6.67 13.58 7.23
CA THR A 76 -6.21 14.16 8.51
C THR A 76 -7.12 13.80 9.69
N GLY A 77 -8.00 12.82 9.52
CA GLY A 77 -8.99 12.41 10.54
C GLY A 77 -8.44 11.40 11.55
N ASP A 78 -9.37 10.74 12.25
CA ASP A 78 -9.06 9.72 13.26
C ASP A 78 -8.46 8.45 12.65
N PRO A 79 -7.71 7.64 13.43
CA PRO A 79 -7.21 6.34 12.99
C PRO A 79 -8.31 5.47 12.37
N LEU A 80 -7.97 4.74 11.31
CA LEU A 80 -8.91 3.90 10.57
C LEU A 80 -8.54 2.42 10.72
N PRO A 81 -9.51 1.49 10.74
CA PRO A 81 -9.20 0.06 10.74
C PRO A 81 -8.49 -0.33 9.44
N VAL A 82 -7.51 -1.24 9.54
CA VAL A 82 -6.84 -1.80 8.36
C VAL A 82 -7.71 -2.93 7.79
N GLY A 83 -8.35 -2.68 6.65
CA GLY A 83 -9.28 -3.65 6.03
C GLY A 83 -8.61 -4.76 5.22
N ALA A 84 -7.49 -4.46 4.54
CA ALA A 84 -6.76 -5.45 3.74
C ALA A 84 -5.31 -4.99 3.50
N ILE A 85 -4.41 -5.94 3.24
CA ILE A 85 -3.02 -5.66 2.85
C ILE A 85 -2.73 -6.31 1.50
N PHE A 86 -2.25 -5.52 0.54
CA PHE A 86 -1.82 -6.01 -0.77
C PHE A 86 -0.30 -5.99 -0.90
N VAL A 87 0.30 -7.16 -1.13
CA VAL A 87 1.71 -7.34 -1.42
C VAL A 87 1.89 -7.33 -2.94
N ILE A 88 2.55 -6.29 -3.47
CA ILE A 88 2.72 -6.13 -4.92
C ILE A 88 3.88 -6.98 -5.43
N GLY A 89 3.58 -7.85 -6.40
CA GLY A 89 4.54 -8.70 -7.11
C GLY A 89 4.54 -8.46 -8.62
N VAL A 90 5.46 -9.14 -9.31
CA VAL A 90 5.56 -9.14 -10.78
C VAL A 90 4.95 -10.42 -11.33
N GLY A 91 4.10 -10.30 -12.35
CA GLY A 91 3.44 -11.43 -13.01
C GLY A 91 2.25 -10.97 -13.84
N ASP A 92 1.42 -11.90 -14.27
CA ASP A 92 0.14 -11.56 -14.90
C ASP A 92 -0.77 -10.83 -13.91
N LEU A 93 -1.67 -9.98 -14.42
CA LEU A 93 -2.58 -9.22 -13.56
C LEU A 93 -3.49 -10.17 -12.78
N GLY A 94 -3.42 -10.12 -11.45
CA GLY A 94 -4.19 -11.01 -10.61
C GLY A 94 -4.11 -10.65 -9.13
N VAL A 95 -5.10 -11.13 -8.38
CA VAL A 95 -5.14 -11.05 -6.92
C VAL A 95 -5.43 -12.43 -6.36
N GLU A 96 -4.61 -12.86 -5.41
CA GLU A 96 -4.80 -14.13 -4.70
C GLU A 96 -4.61 -13.93 -3.18
N PRO A 97 -5.34 -14.66 -2.33
CA PRO A 97 -5.14 -14.61 -0.89
C PRO A 97 -3.79 -15.21 -0.51
N VAL A 98 -3.14 -14.60 0.47
CA VAL A 98 -1.89 -15.08 1.07
C VAL A 98 -2.16 -15.31 2.55
N ALA A 99 -1.85 -16.52 3.03
CA ALA A 99 -2.17 -16.91 4.41
C ALA A 99 -0.96 -17.48 5.16
N GLY A 100 -1.13 -17.59 6.48
CA GLY A 100 -0.21 -18.28 7.37
C GLY A 100 1.22 -17.72 7.31
N GLN A 101 2.19 -18.62 7.22
CA GLN A 101 3.61 -18.27 7.26
C GLN A 101 4.03 -17.40 6.08
N VAL A 102 3.45 -17.60 4.89
CA VAL A 102 3.78 -16.80 3.71
C VAL A 102 3.37 -15.34 3.91
N ALA A 103 2.16 -15.10 4.44
CA ALA A 103 1.69 -13.75 4.75
C ALA A 103 2.60 -13.07 5.79
N LEU A 104 2.93 -13.81 6.86
CA LEU A 104 3.81 -13.31 7.92
C LEU A 104 5.18 -12.88 7.38
N LEU A 105 5.80 -13.71 6.52
CA LEU A 105 7.09 -13.40 5.92
C LEU A 105 7.00 -12.16 5.02
N GLU A 106 5.93 -11.99 4.25
CA GLU A 106 5.74 -10.79 3.42
C GLU A 106 5.58 -9.53 4.26
N ILE A 107 4.84 -9.58 5.37
CA ILE A 107 4.70 -8.45 6.29
C ILE A 107 6.03 -8.12 6.98
N LEU A 108 6.76 -9.13 7.47
CA LEU A 108 8.07 -8.94 8.08
C LEU A 108 9.05 -8.27 7.11
N ARG A 109 9.08 -8.70 5.85
CA ARG A 109 9.94 -8.12 4.80
C ARG A 109 9.57 -6.69 4.42
N ASN A 110 8.29 -6.33 4.52
CA ASN A 110 7.80 -4.98 4.18
C ASN A 110 7.68 -4.06 5.39
N SER A 111 7.98 -4.54 6.59
CA SER A 111 8.03 -3.74 7.81
C SER A 111 9.23 -2.79 7.79
N TYR A 112 9.03 -1.54 8.20
CA TYR A 112 10.12 -0.58 8.35
C TYR A 112 11.17 -1.02 9.39
N ALA A 113 10.74 -1.72 10.45
CA ALA A 113 11.63 -2.22 11.49
C ALA A 113 12.68 -3.20 10.95
N SER A 114 12.34 -3.98 9.91
CA SER A 114 13.28 -4.91 9.25
C SER A 114 14.56 -4.23 8.73
N ARG A 115 14.51 -2.91 8.47
CA ARG A 115 15.67 -2.13 8.03
C ARG A 115 16.68 -1.86 9.15
N PHE A 116 16.26 -1.98 10.40
CA PHE A 116 17.09 -1.75 11.59
C PHE A 116 17.40 -3.04 12.34
N VAL A 117 16.91 -4.17 11.82
CA VAL A 117 17.30 -5.49 12.29
C VAL A 117 18.71 -5.75 11.78
N GLY A 118 19.69 -5.64 12.67
CA GLY A 118 21.07 -6.04 12.40
C GLY A 118 21.20 -7.57 12.29
N THR A 119 22.40 -8.09 12.53
CA THR A 119 22.67 -9.55 12.51
C THR A 119 21.91 -10.34 13.59
N GLU A 120 21.30 -9.67 14.56
CA GLU A 120 20.59 -10.26 15.70
C GLU A 120 19.18 -10.79 15.35
N GLY A 121 18.71 -10.55 14.11
CA GLY A 121 17.41 -11.03 13.67
C GLY A 121 16.24 -10.21 14.24
N THR A 122 15.02 -10.57 13.82
CA THR A 122 13.83 -9.77 14.15
C THR A 122 13.53 -9.83 15.66
N PRO A 123 13.41 -8.69 16.35
CA PRO A 123 13.03 -8.68 17.76
C PRO A 123 11.71 -9.44 18.00
N PRO A 124 11.60 -10.28 19.05
CA PRO A 124 10.41 -11.08 19.32
C PRO A 124 9.11 -10.25 19.38
N ALA A 125 9.17 -9.08 20.02
CA ALA A 125 8.02 -8.17 20.09
C ALA A 125 7.58 -7.65 18.71
N HIS A 126 8.50 -7.48 17.75
CA HIS A 126 8.13 -7.11 16.39
C HIS A 126 7.50 -8.29 15.63
N PHE A 127 8.07 -9.48 15.79
CA PHE A 127 7.51 -10.71 15.22
C PHE A 127 6.08 -10.94 15.70
N ASP A 128 5.82 -10.85 17.01
CA ASP A 128 4.48 -11.03 17.60
C ASP A 128 3.47 -10.02 17.05
N ARG A 129 3.89 -8.76 16.85
CA ARG A 129 3.07 -7.72 16.22
C ARG A 129 2.72 -8.07 14.77
N CYS A 130 3.70 -8.54 13.99
CA CYS A 130 3.43 -8.99 12.62
C CYS A 130 2.47 -10.20 12.59
N VAL A 131 2.61 -11.14 13.53
CA VAL A 131 1.68 -12.27 13.69
C VAL A 131 0.27 -11.77 14.02
N GLN A 132 0.13 -10.83 14.95
CA GLN A 132 -1.16 -10.24 15.29
C GLN A 132 -1.79 -9.52 14.09
N LEU A 133 -1.00 -8.81 13.30
CA LEU A 133 -1.50 -8.12 12.11
C LEU A 133 -2.07 -9.11 11.08
N VAL A 134 -1.32 -10.13 10.68
CA VAL A 134 -1.76 -11.11 9.66
C VAL A 134 -2.91 -12.01 10.13
N LYS A 135 -3.14 -12.12 11.44
CA LYS A 135 -4.29 -12.84 12.00
C LYS A 135 -5.59 -12.05 11.89
N ASN A 136 -5.51 -10.73 11.88
CA ASN A 136 -6.68 -9.85 11.95
C ASN A 136 -6.96 -9.11 10.63
N VAL A 137 -6.02 -9.12 9.69
CA VAL A 137 -6.15 -8.42 8.41
C VAL A 137 -5.89 -9.39 7.27
N PRO A 138 -6.81 -9.53 6.31
CA PRO A 138 -6.58 -10.36 5.13
C PRO A 138 -5.42 -9.80 4.30
N VAL A 139 -4.54 -10.71 3.86
CA VAL A 139 -3.38 -10.38 3.04
C VAL A 139 -3.57 -10.98 1.67
N TYR A 140 -3.26 -10.20 0.64
CA TYR A 140 -3.34 -10.59 -0.75
C TYR A 140 -2.02 -10.36 -1.47
N ARG A 141 -1.75 -11.15 -2.50
CA ARG A 141 -0.72 -10.86 -3.49
C ARG A 141 -1.39 -10.23 -4.70
N LEU A 142 -1.00 -9.00 -5.03
CA LEU A 142 -1.38 -8.32 -6.26
C LEU A 142 -0.23 -8.47 -7.25
N THR A 143 -0.40 -9.30 -8.27
CA THR A 143 0.58 -9.44 -9.37
C THR A 143 0.20 -8.52 -10.51
N ARG A 144 1.22 -7.93 -11.15
CA ARG A 144 1.05 -7.11 -12.35
C ARG A 144 2.32 -7.11 -13.19
N MET A 145 2.16 -6.86 -14.49
CA MET A 145 3.31 -6.57 -15.33
C MET A 145 3.87 -5.17 -15.01
N PRO A 146 5.19 -4.97 -15.14
CA PRO A 146 5.77 -3.64 -15.11
C PRO A 146 5.18 -2.78 -16.23
N GLY A 147 4.82 -1.55 -15.91
CA GLY A 147 4.13 -0.66 -16.84
C GLY A 147 3.09 0.20 -16.13
N LEU A 148 2.55 1.17 -16.85
CA LEU A 148 1.54 2.13 -16.37
C LEU A 148 0.18 1.94 -17.06
N SER A 149 0.11 1.18 -18.14
CA SER A 149 -1.12 0.97 -18.91
C SER A 149 -2.19 0.18 -18.16
N SER A 150 -1.80 -0.70 -17.24
CA SER A 150 -2.72 -1.52 -16.44
C SER A 150 -3.16 -0.86 -15.14
N LEU A 151 -2.82 0.42 -14.89
CA LEU A 151 -3.21 1.11 -13.66
C LEU A 151 -4.72 1.15 -13.43
N PRO A 152 -5.58 1.41 -14.45
CA PRO A 152 -7.03 1.33 -14.29
C PRO A 152 -7.49 -0.06 -13.83
N ASP A 153 -7.01 -1.12 -14.51
CA ASP A 153 -7.37 -2.50 -14.18
C ASP A 153 -6.92 -2.90 -12.76
N ILE A 154 -5.77 -2.38 -12.32
CA ILE A 154 -5.27 -2.59 -10.95
C ILE A 154 -6.19 -1.93 -9.92
N VAL A 155 -6.65 -0.70 -10.18
CA VAL A 155 -7.59 0.00 -9.29
C VAL A 155 -8.87 -0.82 -9.15
N ASP A 156 -9.47 -1.23 -10.28
CA ASP A 156 -10.72 -2.00 -10.29
C ASP A 156 -10.57 -3.32 -9.53
N LEU A 157 -9.46 -4.03 -9.73
CA LEU A 157 -9.20 -5.31 -9.09
C LEU A 157 -9.03 -5.16 -7.56
N VAL A 158 -8.28 -4.15 -7.10
CA VAL A 158 -8.13 -3.85 -5.66
C VAL A 158 -9.48 -3.50 -5.03
N VAL A 159 -10.25 -2.60 -5.65
CA VAL A 159 -11.55 -2.15 -5.16
C VAL A 159 -12.55 -3.30 -5.09
N THR A 160 -12.62 -4.12 -6.14
CA THR A 160 -13.51 -5.29 -6.20
C THR A 160 -13.14 -6.30 -5.13
N THR A 161 -11.83 -6.52 -4.90
CA THR A 161 -11.37 -7.43 -3.85
C THR A 161 -11.80 -6.95 -2.46
N VAL A 162 -11.57 -5.68 -2.13
CA VAL A 162 -11.94 -5.11 -0.83
C VAL A 162 -13.46 -5.12 -0.63
N ARG A 163 -14.24 -4.83 -1.67
CA ARG A 163 -15.71 -4.88 -1.60
C ARG A 163 -16.26 -6.31 -1.51
N GLY A 164 -15.61 -7.27 -2.17
CA GLY A 164 -16.02 -8.67 -2.19
C GLY A 164 -15.62 -9.46 -0.93
N ASP A 165 -14.53 -9.06 -0.26
CA ASP A 165 -14.12 -9.64 1.03
C ASP A 165 -14.88 -9.05 2.23
N GLY A 166 -15.65 -7.99 1.99
CA GLY A 166 -16.71 -7.51 2.89
C GLY A 166 -17.85 -8.52 3.01
N ARG A 167 -17.59 -9.72 3.52
CA ARG A 167 -18.63 -10.61 4.03
C ARG A 167 -19.31 -9.93 5.22
N GLU A 168 -20.61 -9.68 5.05
CA GLU A 168 -21.65 -9.69 6.09
C GLU A 168 -21.23 -9.11 7.44
N SER A 169 -21.22 -7.78 7.55
CA SER A 169 -21.52 -7.13 8.82
C SER A 169 -22.92 -6.50 8.71
N ALA A 170 -23.91 -7.35 8.96
CA ALA A 170 -25.27 -6.96 9.35
C ALA A 170 -25.60 -7.70 10.64
#